data_AF-I3RCC4-F1
#
_entry.id   AF-I3RCC4-F1
#
_cell.length_a   1.000
_cell.length_b   1.000
_cell.length_c   1.000
_cell.angle_alpha   90.00
_cell.angle_beta   90.00
_cell.angle_gamma   90.00
#
_symmetry.space_group_name_H-M   'P 1'
#
loop_
_entity.id
_entity.type
_entity.pdbx_description
1 polymer ?
#
loop_
_entity_poly.entity_id
_entity_poly.type
_entity_poly.pdbx_seq_one_letter_code
_entity_poly.pdbx_strand_id
1 'polypeptide(L)'
;MNYEEHVLAGLITYPLFVVFAEFLSKYLPLKITFMALAIGYAFYVLGSDLPDIDHPDSLIHRGIKPIFSVILGSMVAYRVLQYLPMTYAWGVGGVAAVVGWFLFSAIMPRHRGIVHSILFAVIYGVVSFLGVRYGLAFSSGESYLIGLASFSGYMLHLILDRSVKLL
;
A
#
# COMPACT_ATOMS: atom_id res chain seq x y z
N MET A 1 -10.72 -3.00 -14.53
CA MET A 1 -11.00 -1.75 -15.28
C MET A 1 -9.65 -1.24 -15.79
N ASN A 2 -9.52 -0.04 -16.33
CA ASN A 2 -8.17 0.52 -16.53
C ASN A 2 -7.76 1.38 -15.32
N TYR A 3 -6.46 1.71 -15.23
CA TYR A 3 -5.88 2.53 -14.16
C TYR A 3 -6.68 3.81 -13.87
N GLU A 4 -7.06 4.54 -14.94
CA GLU A 4 -7.75 5.83 -14.80
C GLU A 4 -9.13 5.66 -14.15
N GLU A 5 -9.86 4.61 -14.53
CA GLU A 5 -11.17 4.31 -13.96
C GLU A 5 -11.09 3.94 -12.47
N HIS A 6 -10.09 3.15 -12.07
CA HIS A 6 -9.87 2.76 -10.67
C HIS A 6 -9.50 3.95 -9.77
N VAL A 7 -8.60 4.80 -10.25
CA VAL A 7 -8.19 6.02 -9.53
C VAL A 7 -9.35 7.02 -9.49
N LEU A 8 -10.06 7.24 -10.60
CA LEU A 8 -11.19 8.15 -10.66
C LEU A 8 -12.32 7.71 -9.74
N ALA A 9 -12.62 6.41 -9.71
CA ALA A 9 -13.60 5.87 -8.75
C ALA A 9 -13.15 6.13 -7.31
N GLY A 10 -11.87 5.91 -7.00
CA GLY A 10 -11.29 6.24 -5.69
C GLY A 10 -11.47 7.71 -5.30
N LEU A 11 -11.20 8.62 -6.24
CA LEU A 11 -11.35 10.07 -6.04
C LEU A 11 -12.81 10.48 -5.80
N ILE A 12 -13.74 9.98 -6.63
CA ILE A 12 -15.15 10.37 -6.57
C ILE A 12 -15.87 9.79 -5.35
N THR A 13 -15.50 8.57 -4.92
CA THR A 13 -16.21 7.86 -3.85
C THR A 13 -15.69 8.14 -2.44
N TYR A 14 -14.55 8.81 -2.29
CA TYR A 14 -14.00 9.12 -0.98
C TYR A 14 -14.95 9.92 -0.05
N PRO A 15 -15.73 10.92 -0.53
CA PRO A 15 -16.73 11.58 0.31
C PRO A 15 -17.75 10.62 0.93
N LEU A 16 -18.14 9.54 0.22
CA LEU A 16 -19.02 8.50 0.77
C LEU A 16 -18.34 7.74 1.91
N PHE A 17 -17.03 7.47 1.78
CA PHE A 17 -16.23 6.90 2.85
C PHE A 17 -16.18 7.82 4.08
N VAL A 18 -16.04 9.14 3.90
CA VAL A 18 -16.02 10.09 5.04
C VAL A 18 -17.33 10.03 5.82
N VAL A 19 -18.48 10.03 5.15
CA VAL A 19 -19.80 9.89 5.78
C VAL A 19 -19.92 8.55 6.52
N PHE A 20 -19.46 7.47 5.90
CA PHE A 20 -19.43 6.15 6.51
C PHE A 20 -18.53 6.11 7.77
N ALA A 21 -17.36 6.73 7.71
CA ALA A 21 -16.44 6.79 8.84
C ALA A 21 -17.00 7.62 10.00
N GLU A 22 -17.69 8.73 9.72
CA GLU A 22 -18.40 9.54 10.73
C GLU A 22 -19.55 8.77 11.39
N PHE A 23 -20.27 7.95 10.62
CA PHE A 23 -21.24 7.04 11.20
C PHE A 23 -20.56 6.02 12.13
N LEU A 24 -19.47 5.38 11.68
CA LEU A 24 -18.75 4.37 12.45
C LEU A 24 -18.05 4.93 13.69
N SER A 25 -17.58 6.18 13.68
CA SER A 25 -16.89 6.80 14.82
C SER A 25 -17.79 6.94 16.06
N LYS A 26 -19.11 6.77 15.91
CA LYS A 26 -20.06 6.71 17.03
C LYS A 26 -19.97 5.40 17.82
N TYR A 27 -19.45 4.35 17.20
CA TYR A 27 -19.39 2.99 17.76
C TYR A 27 -17.97 2.46 17.91
N LEU A 28 -17.03 3.00 17.14
CA LEU A 28 -15.62 2.60 17.09
C LEU A 28 -14.72 3.77 17.52
N PRO A 29 -13.51 3.50 18.03
CA PRO A 29 -12.57 4.53 18.48
C PRO A 29 -11.86 5.23 17.31
N LEU A 30 -12.61 5.65 16.28
CA LEU A 30 -12.09 6.39 15.14
C LEU A 30 -12.00 7.87 15.49
N LYS A 31 -10.84 8.49 15.22
CA LYS A 31 -10.64 9.92 15.46
C LYS A 31 -10.62 10.66 14.12
N ILE A 32 -11.68 11.40 13.86
CA ILE A 32 -11.84 12.17 12.62
C ILE A 32 -11.15 13.53 12.79
N THR A 33 -9.99 13.66 12.18
CA THR A 33 -9.25 14.93 12.07
C THR A 33 -9.01 15.25 10.61
N PHE A 34 -8.79 16.53 10.30
CA PHE A 34 -8.46 16.94 8.93
C PHE A 34 -7.26 16.17 8.38
N MET A 35 -6.19 16.03 9.17
CA MET A 35 -5.00 15.30 8.75
C MET A 35 -5.26 13.81 8.53
N ALA A 36 -6.04 13.17 9.42
CA ALA A 36 -6.38 11.76 9.25
C ALA A 36 -7.25 11.52 8.00
N LEU A 37 -8.16 12.46 7.69
CA LEU A 37 -8.95 12.41 6.44
C LEU A 37 -8.09 12.71 5.20
N ALA A 38 -7.15 13.65 5.25
CA ALA A 38 -6.29 13.95 4.11
C ALA A 38 -5.35 12.78 3.79
N ILE A 39 -4.69 12.22 4.80
CA ILE A 39 -3.84 11.03 4.62
C ILE A 39 -4.69 9.82 4.27
N GLY A 40 -5.83 9.62 4.94
CA GLY A 40 -6.78 8.56 4.61
C GLY A 40 -7.24 8.61 3.16
N TYR A 41 -7.41 9.80 2.59
CA TYR A 41 -7.79 9.96 1.18
C TYR A 41 -6.69 9.44 0.25
N ALA A 42 -5.44 9.84 0.49
CA ALA A 42 -4.31 9.34 -0.29
C ALA A 42 -4.24 7.81 -0.26
N PHE A 43 -4.39 7.20 0.92
CA PHE A 43 -4.38 5.75 1.07
C PHE A 43 -5.62 5.05 0.47
N TYR A 44 -6.78 5.69 0.50
CA TYR A 44 -7.99 5.17 -0.15
C TYR A 44 -7.81 5.11 -1.67
N VAL A 45 -7.30 6.19 -2.29
CA VAL A 45 -7.06 6.26 -3.74
C VAL A 45 -5.92 5.35 -4.15
N LEU A 46 -4.84 5.27 -3.37
CA LEU A 46 -3.78 4.29 -3.62
C LEU A 46 -4.34 2.87 -3.55
N GLY A 47 -5.15 2.57 -2.54
CA GLY A 47 -5.81 1.28 -2.38
C GLY A 47 -6.72 0.91 -3.54
N SER A 48 -7.37 1.89 -4.19
CA SER A 48 -8.29 1.61 -5.31
C SER A 48 -7.59 1.16 -6.59
N ASP A 49 -6.27 1.29 -6.69
CA ASP A 49 -5.46 0.81 -7.82
C ASP A 49 -4.38 -0.20 -7.39
N LEU A 50 -4.01 -0.25 -6.10
CA LEU A 50 -2.97 -1.12 -5.56
C LEU A 50 -3.07 -2.60 -5.97
N PRO A 51 -4.26 -3.23 -6.09
CA PRO A 51 -4.34 -4.63 -6.49
C PRO A 51 -3.72 -4.91 -7.87
N ASP A 52 -3.68 -3.92 -8.76
CA ASP A 52 -3.07 -4.03 -10.09
C ASP A 52 -1.53 -4.06 -10.06
N ILE A 53 -0.90 -4.04 -8.89
CA ILE A 53 0.55 -4.31 -8.73
C ILE A 53 0.96 -5.67 -9.31
N ASP A 54 0.03 -6.61 -9.47
CA ASP A 54 0.29 -7.91 -10.10
C ASP A 54 0.34 -7.83 -11.64
N HIS A 55 -0.05 -6.70 -12.24
CA HIS A 55 -0.01 -6.46 -13.68
C HIS A 55 1.32 -5.82 -14.11
N PRO A 56 2.18 -6.48 -14.92
CA PRO A 56 3.52 -5.96 -15.24
C PRO A 56 3.53 -4.57 -15.89
N ASP A 57 2.49 -4.27 -16.68
CA ASP A 57 2.32 -2.97 -17.34
C ASP A 57 1.53 -1.93 -16.54
N SER A 58 1.05 -2.24 -15.33
CA SER A 58 0.39 -1.22 -14.51
C SER A 58 1.39 -0.18 -14.03
N LEU A 59 0.92 1.06 -13.89
CA LEU A 59 1.73 2.16 -13.39
C LEU A 59 2.21 1.88 -11.96
N ILE A 60 1.37 1.28 -11.12
CA ILE A 60 1.73 0.88 -9.76
C ILE A 60 2.83 -0.19 -9.75
N HIS A 61 2.75 -1.22 -10.61
CA HIS A 61 3.82 -2.22 -10.71
C HIS A 61 5.16 -1.56 -11.07
N ARG A 62 5.13 -0.69 -12.10
CA ARG A 62 6.32 0.03 -12.59
C ARG A 62 6.88 1.01 -11.56
N GLY A 63 6.04 1.59 -10.70
CA GLY A 63 6.44 2.51 -9.64
C GLY A 63 6.99 1.81 -8.38
N ILE A 64 6.34 0.75 -7.89
CA ILE A 64 6.75 0.08 -6.65
C ILE A 64 8.01 -0.75 -6.84
N LYS A 65 8.19 -1.36 -8.02
CA LYS A 65 9.35 -2.20 -8.33
C LYS A 65 10.72 -1.53 -8.08
N PRO A 66 11.01 -0.31 -8.57
CA PRO A 66 12.26 0.38 -8.26
C PRO A 66 12.35 0.77 -6.78
N ILE A 67 11.24 1.18 -6.15
CA ILE A 67 11.21 1.55 -4.72
C ILE A 67 11.61 0.35 -3.86
N PHE A 68 11.00 -0.82 -4.09
CA PHE A 68 11.35 -2.08 -3.42
C PHE A 68 12.83 -2.41 -3.58
N SER A 69 13.34 -2.27 -4.81
CA SER A 69 14.74 -2.57 -5.13
C SER A 69 15.72 -1.67 -4.37
N VAL A 70 15.44 -0.37 -4.32
CA VAL A 70 16.27 0.61 -3.59
C VAL A 70 16.22 0.38 -2.08
N ILE A 71 15.05 0.08 -1.52
CA ILE A 71 14.89 -0.25 -0.10
C ILE A 71 15.72 -1.49 0.24
N LEU A 72 15.57 -2.58 -0.52
CA LEU A 72 16.33 -3.81 -0.29
C LEU A 72 17.84 -3.57 -0.37
N GLY A 73 18.30 -2.88 -1.41
CA GLY A 73 19.71 -2.55 -1.57
C GLY A 73 20.26 -1.72 -0.41
N SER A 74 19.52 -0.71 0.03
CA SER A 74 19.89 0.16 1.15
C SER A 74 19.94 -0.60 2.48
N MET A 75 18.96 -1.49 2.73
CA MET A 75 18.96 -2.35 3.92
C MET A 75 20.16 -3.28 3.95
N VAL A 76 20.51 -3.90 2.82
CA VAL A 76 21.69 -4.76 2.70
C VAL A 76 22.97 -3.96 2.91
N ALA A 77 23.12 -2.81 2.26
CA ALA A 77 24.27 -1.92 2.44
C ALA A 77 24.48 -1.55 3.92
N TYR A 78 23.40 -1.13 4.59
CA TYR A 78 23.44 -0.80 6.01
C TYR A 78 23.86 -1.99 6.87
N ARG A 79 23.34 -3.18 6.58
CA ARG A 79 23.65 -4.40 7.36
C ARG A 79 25.12 -4.83 7.24
N VAL A 80 25.72 -4.66 6.06
CA VAL A 80 27.11 -5.08 5.80
C VAL A 80 28.15 -4.00 6.13
N LEU A 81 27.72 -2.76 6.39
CA LEU A 81 28.60 -1.63 6.71
C LEU A 81 29.50 -1.88 7.94
N GLN A 82 29.07 -2.72 8.87
CA GLN A 82 29.88 -3.12 10.04
C GLN A 82 31.08 -4.03 9.68
N TYR A 83 31.07 -4.64 8.48
CA TYR A 83 32.09 -5.58 8.03
C TYR A 83 32.93 -5.05 6.86
N LEU A 84 32.44 -4.03 6.15
CA LEU A 84 33.05 -3.51 4.92
C LEU A 84 33.17 -1.98 4.97
N PRO A 85 34.19 -1.39 4.32
CA PRO A 85 34.24 0.05 4.11
C PRO A 85 33.01 0.55 3.33
N MET A 86 32.61 1.80 3.57
CA MET A 86 31.40 2.43 3.02
C MET A 86 31.19 2.17 1.52
N THR A 87 32.22 2.38 0.70
CA THR A 87 32.15 2.19 -0.76
C THR A 87 31.82 0.74 -1.14
N TYR A 88 32.44 -0.24 -0.48
CA TYR A 88 32.19 -1.65 -0.73
C TYR A 88 30.80 -2.08 -0.23
N ALA A 89 30.36 -1.55 0.92
CA ALA A 89 29.01 -1.80 1.44
C ALA A 89 27.93 -1.31 0.45
N TRP A 90 28.11 -0.13 -0.15
CA TRP A 90 27.23 0.37 -1.21
C TRP A 90 27.34 -0.44 -2.50
N GLY A 91 28.52 -0.97 -2.85
CA GLY A 91 28.68 -1.92 -3.95
C GLY A 91 27.82 -3.18 -3.77
N VAL A 92 27.86 -3.79 -2.57
CA VAL A 92 27.02 -4.94 -2.22
C VAL A 92 25.54 -4.56 -2.22
N GLY A 93 25.18 -3.40 -1.68
CA GLY A 93 23.82 -2.86 -1.73
C GLY A 93 23.30 -2.66 -3.15
N GLY A 94 24.14 -2.18 -4.07
CA GLY A 94 23.80 -2.03 -5.48
C GLY A 94 23.49 -3.38 -6.15
N VAL A 95 24.32 -4.41 -5.90
CA VAL A 95 24.03 -5.78 -6.36
C VAL A 95 22.71 -6.28 -5.78
N ALA A 96 22.47 -6.07 -4.48
CA ALA A 96 21.22 -6.46 -3.84
C ALA A 96 20.00 -5.73 -4.40
N ALA A 97 20.13 -4.46 -4.80
CA ALA A 97 19.06 -3.72 -5.48
C ALA A 97 18.72 -4.32 -6.84
N VAL A 98 19.73 -4.69 -7.64
CA VAL A 98 19.52 -5.38 -8.93
C VAL A 98 18.87 -6.74 -8.73
N VAL A 99 19.31 -7.51 -7.72
CA VAL A 99 18.65 -8.77 -7.35
C VAL A 99 17.21 -8.52 -6.94
N GLY A 100 16.95 -7.48 -6.13
CA GLY A 100 15.61 -7.05 -5.71
C GLY A 100 14.68 -6.74 -6.88
N TRP A 101 15.20 -6.10 -7.93
CA TRP A 101 14.44 -5.81 -9.15
C TRP A 101 13.89 -7.08 -9.80
N PHE A 102 14.73 -8.10 -9.97
CA PHE A 102 14.31 -9.37 -10.56
C PHE A 102 13.46 -10.19 -9.59
N LEU A 103 13.80 -10.18 -8.30
CA LEU A 103 13.07 -10.88 -7.26
C LEU A 103 11.62 -10.38 -7.15
N PHE A 104 11.40 -9.06 -7.20
CA PHE A 104 10.05 -8.47 -7.18
C PHE A 104 9.16 -9.07 -8.27
N SER A 105 9.65 -9.11 -9.51
CA SER A 105 8.89 -9.72 -10.61
C SER A 105 8.73 -11.23 -10.49
N ALA A 106 9.65 -11.93 -9.82
CA ALA A 106 9.57 -13.36 -9.61
C ALA A 106 8.55 -13.76 -8.53
N ILE A 107 8.41 -12.96 -7.47
CA ILE A 107 7.48 -13.23 -6.35
C ILE A 107 6.07 -12.71 -6.60
N MET A 108 5.91 -11.71 -7.48
CA MET A 108 4.59 -11.17 -7.77
C MET A 108 3.74 -12.22 -8.50
N PRO A 109 2.53 -12.53 -7.99
CA PRO A 109 1.61 -13.45 -8.66
C PRO A 109 1.29 -12.94 -10.06
N ARG A 110 1.00 -13.86 -10.98
CA ARG A 110 0.47 -13.48 -12.29
C ARG A 110 -1.00 -13.12 -12.14
N HIS A 111 -1.42 -12.01 -12.76
CA HIS A 111 -2.77 -11.40 -12.81
C HIS A 111 -3.90 -12.09 -12.04
N ARG A 112 -4.56 -11.33 -11.16
CA ARG A 112 -5.75 -11.74 -10.40
C ARG A 112 -5.50 -12.90 -9.44
N GLY A 113 -4.26 -12.99 -8.98
CA GLY A 113 -3.82 -13.95 -7.97
C GLY A 113 -4.36 -13.63 -6.58
N ILE A 114 -3.60 -13.98 -5.54
CA ILE A 114 -3.99 -13.73 -4.14
C ILE A 114 -4.07 -12.23 -3.81
N VAL A 115 -3.41 -11.38 -4.59
CA VAL A 115 -3.46 -9.92 -4.44
C VAL A 115 -4.88 -9.40 -4.64
N HIS A 116 -5.66 -10.00 -5.53
CA HIS A 116 -7.07 -9.65 -5.72
C HIS A 116 -7.99 -10.33 -4.69
N SER A 117 -7.72 -10.16 -3.39
CA SER A 117 -8.49 -10.82 -2.31
C SER A 117 -8.79 -9.89 -1.14
N ILE A 118 -9.83 -10.23 -0.38
CA ILE A 118 -10.17 -9.57 0.89
C ILE A 118 -9.01 -9.71 1.88
N LEU A 119 -8.29 -10.84 1.89
CA LEU A 119 -7.11 -11.01 2.74
C LEU A 119 -6.08 -9.92 2.45
N PHE A 120 -5.77 -9.65 1.17
CA PHE A 120 -4.83 -8.60 0.81
C PHE A 120 -5.36 -7.20 1.11
N ALA A 121 -6.67 -6.97 1.00
CA ALA A 121 -7.28 -5.72 1.47
C ALA A 121 -7.04 -5.50 2.97
N VAL A 122 -7.20 -6.56 3.79
CA VAL A 122 -6.94 -6.50 5.24
C VAL A 122 -5.46 -6.28 5.52
N ILE A 123 -4.57 -7.01 4.84
CA ILE A 123 -3.11 -6.82 4.97
C ILE A 123 -2.75 -5.37 4.65
N TYR A 124 -3.28 -4.81 3.56
CA TYR A 124 -3.04 -3.42 3.20
C TYR A 124 -3.54 -2.47 4.30
N GLY A 125 -4.76 -2.63 4.80
CA GLY A 125 -5.29 -1.84 5.90
C GLY A 125 -4.43 -1.89 7.17
N VAL A 126 -3.96 -3.09 7.56
CA VAL A 126 -3.10 -3.28 8.74
C VAL A 126 -1.72 -2.67 8.53
N VAL A 127 -1.09 -2.88 7.37
CA VAL A 127 0.23 -2.30 7.05
C VAL A 127 0.14 -0.77 7.04
N SER A 128 -0.91 -0.20 6.45
CA SER A 128 -1.17 1.24 6.48
C SER A 128 -1.34 1.77 7.90
N PHE A 129 -2.13 1.08 8.73
CA PHE A 129 -2.27 1.41 10.16
C PHE A 129 -0.91 1.44 10.86
N LEU A 130 -0.11 0.39 10.72
CA LEU A 130 1.20 0.30 11.36
C LEU A 130 2.14 1.40 10.85
N GLY A 131 2.14 1.65 9.54
CA GLY A 131 2.96 2.66 8.89
C GLY A 131 2.67 4.06 9.41
N VAL A 132 1.41 4.46 9.53
CA VAL A 132 1.08 5.80 10.04
C VAL A 132 1.18 5.90 11.56
N ARG A 133 0.88 4.82 12.29
CA ARG A 133 0.96 4.80 13.76
C ARG A 133 2.40 4.93 14.25
N TYR A 134 3.30 4.14 13.65
CA TYR A 134 4.69 4.03 14.12
C TYR A 134 5.69 4.80 13.25
N GLY A 135 5.37 5.04 11.99
CA GLY A 135 6.22 5.83 11.08
C GLY A 135 5.92 7.32 11.09
N LEU A 136 4.65 7.71 11.20
CA LEU A 136 4.22 9.12 11.18
C LEU A 136 3.66 9.62 12.53
N ALA A 137 3.70 8.78 13.57
CA ALA A 137 3.30 9.11 14.94
C ALA A 137 1.85 9.59 15.11
N PHE A 138 0.92 9.20 14.22
CA PHE A 138 -0.50 9.49 14.40
C PHE A 138 -1.06 8.82 15.66
N SER A 139 -2.13 9.38 16.24
CA SER A 139 -2.82 8.72 17.36
C SER A 139 -3.48 7.42 16.91
N SER A 140 -3.77 6.50 17.85
CA SER A 140 -4.39 5.21 17.52
C SER A 140 -5.71 5.39 16.76
N GLY A 141 -6.56 6.33 17.17
CA GLY A 141 -7.85 6.58 16.50
C GLY A 141 -7.73 7.13 15.08
N GLU A 142 -6.73 7.97 14.81
CA GLU A 142 -6.46 8.46 13.45
C GLU A 142 -5.86 7.34 12.59
N SER A 143 -5.01 6.51 13.18
CA SER A 143 -4.39 5.38 12.50
C SER A 143 -5.44 4.33 12.12
N TYR A 144 -6.42 4.04 13.00
CA TYR A 144 -7.55 3.16 12.68
C TYR A 144 -8.38 3.69 11.51
N LEU A 145 -8.63 5.00 11.47
CA LEU A 145 -9.34 5.64 10.36
C LEU A 145 -8.59 5.47 9.03
N ILE A 146 -7.28 5.72 9.02
CA ILE A 146 -6.44 5.59 7.81
C ILE A 146 -6.34 4.13 7.35
N GLY A 147 -6.21 3.17 8.29
CA GLY A 147 -6.24 1.75 7.97
C GLY A 147 -7.58 1.32 7.37
N LEU A 148 -8.69 1.82 7.91
CA LEU A 148 -10.03 1.57 7.36
C LEU A 148 -10.21 2.21 5.98
N ALA A 149 -9.68 3.41 5.75
CA ALA A 149 -9.68 4.06 4.44
C ALA A 149 -8.92 3.24 3.41
N SER A 150 -7.72 2.78 3.77
CA SER A 150 -6.88 1.90 2.95
C SER A 150 -7.63 0.62 2.55
N PHE A 151 -8.21 -0.07 3.54
CA PHE A 151 -9.03 -1.27 3.31
C PHE A 151 -10.22 -0.99 2.38
N SER A 152 -10.94 0.11 2.63
CA SER A 152 -12.14 0.46 1.87
C SER A 152 -11.83 0.83 0.42
N GLY A 153 -10.71 1.52 0.16
CA GLY A 153 -10.21 1.78 -1.18
C GLY A 153 -9.85 0.51 -1.93
N TYR A 154 -9.17 -0.43 -1.26
CA TYR A 154 -8.87 -1.75 -1.82
C TYR A 154 -10.14 -2.55 -2.13
N MET A 155 -11.12 -2.52 -1.23
CA MET A 155 -12.41 -3.16 -1.45
C MET A 155 -13.18 -2.53 -2.63
N LEU A 156 -13.09 -1.21 -2.81
CA LEU A 156 -13.66 -0.54 -3.98
C LEU A 156 -13.09 -1.13 -5.27
N HIS A 157 -11.77 -1.33 -5.36
CA HIS A 157 -11.14 -1.98 -6.50
C HIS A 157 -11.74 -3.37 -6.76
N LEU A 158 -11.80 -4.23 -5.74
CA LEU A 158 -12.33 -5.60 -5.89
C LEU A 158 -13.80 -5.61 -6.32
N ILE A 159 -14.61 -4.67 -5.84
CA ILE A 159 -16.01 -4.53 -6.23
C ILE A 159 -16.13 -4.13 -7.70
N LEU A 160 -15.35 -3.13 -8.12
CA LEU A 160 -15.31 -2.65 -9.50
C LEU A 160 -14.87 -3.74 -10.48
N ASP A 161 -13.88 -4.54 -10.09
CA ASP A 161 -13.40 -5.67 -10.88
C ASP A 161 -14.23 -6.95 -10.74
N ARG A 162 -15.31 -6.91 -9.93
CA ARG A 162 -16.19 -8.05 -9.61
C ARG A 162 -15.38 -9.28 -9.15
N SER A 163 -14.29 -9.03 -8.44
CA SER A 163 -13.29 -10.01 -8.03
C SER A 163 -13.26 -10.22 -6.51
N VAL A 164 -14.34 -9.89 -5.81
CA VAL A 164 -14.47 -10.06 -4.36
C VAL A 164 -14.43 -11.55 -3.99
N LYS A 165 -13.28 -11.98 -3.46
CA LYS A 165 -13.02 -13.34 -2.97
C LYS A 165 -12.16 -13.27 -1.70
N LEU A 166 -12.24 -14.32 -0.88
CA LEU A 166 -11.45 -14.37 0.36
C LEU A 166 -9.94 -14.54 0.10
N LEU A 167 -9.57 -15.35 -0.90
CA LEU A 167 -8.21 -15.69 -1.33
C LEU A 167 -8.11 -15.74 -2.86
#